data_AF-A0A3D2MDF3-F1
#
_entry.id   AF-A0A3D2MDF3-F1
#
_cell.length_a   1.000
_cell.length_b   1.000
_cell.length_c   1.000
_cell.angle_alpha   90.00
_cell.angle_beta   90.00
_cell.angle_gamma   90.00
#
_symmetry.space_group_name_H-M   'P 1'
#
loop_
_entity.id
_entity.type
_entity.pdbx_description
1 polymer ?
#
loop_
_entity_poly.entity_id
_entity_poly.type
_entity_poly.pdbx_seq_one_letter_code
_entity_poly.pdbx_strand_id
1 'polypeptide(L)'
;MEKPLAPIIGADGNVFNLIGICSRALKNAGYPDKAKEMTDRITSSGSYDEALSIMCEYIEPVNQNYEKMEDINDYDDIYINL
;
A
#
# COMPACT_ATOMS: atom_id res chain seq x y z
N MET A 1 15.69 -6.14 -1.18
CA MET A 1 14.84 -5.45 -2.17
C MET A 1 14.54 -4.09 -1.59
N GLU A 2 14.70 -3.04 -2.37
CA GLU A 2 14.18 -1.73 -1.98
C GLU A 2 12.66 -1.75 -2.20
N LYS A 3 11.89 -1.45 -1.14
CA LYS A 3 10.44 -1.51 -1.21
C LYS A 3 9.94 -0.31 -2.03
N PRO A 4 9.20 -0.50 -3.12
CA PRO A 4 8.62 0.62 -3.86
C PRO A 4 7.51 1.28 -3.04
N LEU A 5 7.34 2.58 -3.22
CA LEU A 5 6.24 3.34 -2.63
C LEU A 5 4.91 2.94 -3.26
N ALA A 6 3.89 2.72 -2.44
CA ALA A 6 2.54 2.39 -2.89
C ALA A 6 1.52 3.32 -2.20
N PRO A 7 0.73 4.11 -2.97
CA PRO A 7 -0.25 5.05 -2.42
C PRO A 7 -1.51 4.33 -1.94
N ILE A 8 -1.39 3.57 -0.83
CA ILE A 8 -2.50 2.83 -0.23
C ILE A 8 -3.18 3.58 0.93
N ILE A 9 -2.52 4.59 1.51
CA ILE A 9 -3.12 5.42 2.56
C ILE A 9 -4.10 6.40 1.91
N GLY A 10 -5.33 6.45 2.42
CA GLY A 10 -6.42 7.26 1.85
C GLY A 10 -7.01 6.73 0.54
N ALA A 11 -6.58 5.54 0.07
CA ALA A 11 -7.18 4.88 -1.08
C ALA A 11 -8.52 4.22 -0.73
N ASP A 12 -9.28 3.79 -1.75
CA ASP A 12 -10.39 2.85 -1.55
C ASP A 12 -9.85 1.56 -0.89
N GLY A 13 -10.28 1.33 0.35
CA GLY A 13 -9.84 0.23 1.21
C GLY A 13 -10.32 -1.15 0.78
N ASN A 14 -11.01 -1.29 -0.36
CA ASN A 14 -11.26 -2.59 -0.95
C ASN A 14 -9.92 -3.34 -1.19
N VAL A 15 -9.77 -4.53 -0.60
CA VAL A 15 -8.51 -5.29 -0.66
C VAL A 15 -8.04 -5.57 -2.10
N PHE A 16 -8.95 -5.78 -3.06
CA PHE A 16 -8.57 -6.01 -4.46
C PHE A 16 -8.02 -4.76 -5.13
N ASN A 17 -8.56 -3.58 -4.79
CA ASN A 17 -8.01 -2.30 -5.22
C ASN A 17 -6.58 -2.12 -4.66
N LEU A 18 -6.38 -2.38 -3.37
CA LEU A 18 -5.07 -2.28 -2.73
C LEU A 18 -4.04 -3.26 -3.33
N ILE A 19 -4.43 -4.52 -3.59
CA ILE A 19 -3.59 -5.48 -4.32
C ILE A 19 -3.17 -4.91 -5.68
N GLY A 20 -4.11 -4.28 -6.40
CA GLY A 20 -3.84 -3.66 -7.70
C GLY A 20 -2.79 -2.54 -7.62
N ILE A 21 -2.89 -1.67 -6.62
CA ILE A 21 -1.94 -0.57 -6.37
C ILE A 21 -0.55 -1.14 -6.05
N CYS A 22 -0.44 -2.04 -5.07
CA CYS A 22 0.82 -2.66 -4.66
C CYS A 22 1.47 -3.46 -5.81
N SER A 23 0.66 -4.22 -6.57
CA SER A 23 1.14 -5.01 -7.71
C SER A 23 1.75 -4.12 -8.81
N ARG A 24 1.12 -2.97 -9.09
CA ARG A 24 1.65 -1.98 -10.06
C ARG A 24 2.96 -1.37 -9.57
N ALA A 25 3.03 -0.97 -8.30
CA ALA A 25 4.27 -0.41 -7.71
C ALA A 25 5.45 -1.38 -7.85
N LEU A 26 5.26 -2.66 -7.49
CA LEU A 26 6.27 -3.70 -7.64
C LEU A 26 6.69 -3.93 -9.09
N LYS A 27 5.73 -4.00 -10.02
CA LYS A 27 6.02 -4.20 -11.45
C LYS A 27 6.80 -3.02 -12.04
N ASN A 28 6.43 -1.79 -11.70
CA ASN A 28 7.12 -0.58 -12.16
C ASN A 28 8.56 -0.50 -11.62
N ALA A 29 8.81 -1.05 -10.43
CA ALA A 29 10.15 -1.17 -9.84
C ALA A 29 10.96 -2.36 -10.37
N GLY A 30 10.44 -3.13 -11.34
CA GLY A 30 11.14 -4.27 -11.92
C GLY A 30 11.03 -5.57 -11.10
N TYR A 31 10.02 -5.69 -10.23
CA TYR A 31 9.80 -6.87 -9.38
C TYR A 31 8.49 -7.64 -9.70
N PRO A 32 8.27 -8.11 -10.94
CA PRO A 32 7.04 -8.81 -11.31
C PRO A 32 6.83 -10.12 -10.52
N ASP A 33 7.90 -10.85 -10.23
CA ASP A 33 7.82 -12.10 -9.45
C ASP A 33 7.37 -11.84 -8.00
N LYS A 34 7.82 -10.72 -7.41
CA LYS A 34 7.40 -10.30 -6.07
C LYS A 34 5.95 -9.82 -6.05
N ALA A 35 5.50 -9.16 -7.12
CA ALA A 35 4.09 -8.83 -7.28
C ALA A 35 3.20 -10.08 -7.30
N LYS A 36 3.66 -11.15 -7.97
CA LYS A 36 2.95 -12.44 -7.98
C LYS A 36 2.95 -13.09 -6.60
N GLU A 37 4.13 -13.22 -5.97
CA GLU A 37 4.31 -13.81 -4.64
C GLU A 37 3.42 -13.13 -3.58
N MET A 38 3.44 -11.79 -3.54
CA MET A 38 2.58 -10.99 -2.67
C MET A 38 1.11 -11.27 -2.91
N THR A 39 0.67 -11.29 -4.17
CA THR A 39 -0.73 -11.55 -4.53
C THR A 39 -1.15 -12.95 -4.08
N ASP A 40 -0.35 -13.97 -4.37
CA ASP A 40 -0.63 -15.36 -3.97
C ASP A 40 -0.80 -15.47 -2.44
N ARG A 41 0.10 -14.83 -1.67
CA ARG A 41 0.04 -14.80 -0.20
C ARG A 41 -1.22 -14.09 0.30
N ILE A 42 -1.56 -12.91 -0.25
CA ILE A 42 -2.76 -12.17 0.15
C ILE A 42 -4.03 -12.98 -0.16
N THR A 43 -4.12 -13.61 -1.34
CA THR A 43 -5.28 -14.45 -1.70
C THR A 43 -5.41 -15.72 -0.86
N SER A 44 -4.34 -16.09 -0.15
CA SER A 44 -4.33 -17.21 0.81
C SER A 44 -4.53 -16.75 2.26
N SER A 45 -4.59 -15.44 2.52
CA SER A 45 -4.76 -14.87 3.86
C SER A 45 -6.20 -15.00 4.34
N GLY A 46 -6.38 -15.08 5.65
CA GLY A 46 -7.69 -15.28 6.30
C GLY A 46 -8.38 -13.99 6.73
N SER A 47 -7.70 -12.83 6.64
CA SER A 47 -8.22 -11.57 7.14
C SER A 47 -7.68 -10.35 6.39
N TYR A 48 -8.41 -9.24 6.48
CA TYR A 48 -7.98 -7.96 5.92
C TYR A 48 -6.69 -7.44 6.56
N ASP A 49 -6.55 -7.56 7.88
CA ASP A 49 -5.34 -7.11 8.59
C ASP A 49 -4.11 -7.92 8.19
N GLU A 50 -4.27 -9.24 7.99
CA GLU A 50 -3.20 -10.08 7.46
C GLU A 50 -2.84 -9.69 6.02
N ALA A 51 -3.84 -9.39 5.18
CA ALA A 51 -3.59 -8.89 3.83
C ALA A 51 -2.78 -7.58 3.84
N LEU A 52 -3.14 -6.62 4.70
CA LEU A 52 -2.40 -5.36 4.87
C LEU A 52 -0.97 -5.60 5.38
N SER A 53 -0.80 -6.47 6.37
CA SER A 53 0.51 -6.84 6.89
C SER A 53 1.40 -7.42 5.78
N ILE A 54 0.85 -8.33 4.96
CA ILE A 54 1.56 -8.91 3.82
C ILE A 54 1.94 -7.81 2.82
N MET A 55 1.04 -6.88 2.48
CA MET A 55 1.39 -5.77 1.57
C MET A 55 2.59 -4.97 2.09
N CYS A 56 2.60 -4.60 3.37
CA CYS A 56 3.69 -3.84 4.00
C CYS A 56 5.04 -4.59 4.05
N GLU A 57 5.07 -5.91 3.84
CA GLU A 57 6.33 -6.65 3.65
C GLU A 57 6.98 -6.36 2.28
N TYR A 58 6.19 -6.05 1.26
CA TYR A 58 6.68 -5.85 -0.12
C TYR A 58 6.77 -4.39 -0.54
N ILE A 59 5.94 -3.51 0.02
CA ILE A 59 5.89 -2.09 -0.35
C ILE A 59 6.08 -1.18 0.86
N GLU A 60 6.38 0.08 0.60
CA GLU A 60 6.37 1.15 1.59
C GLU A 60 5.07 1.96 1.42
N PRO A 61 4.18 2.01 2.42
CA PRO A 61 2.89 2.69 2.29
C PRO A 61 3.06 4.20 2.33
N VAL A 62 2.44 4.88 1.37
CA VAL A 62 2.34 6.35 1.31
C VAL A 62 0.89 6.77 1.09
N ASN A 63 0.58 8.05 1.32
CA ASN A 63 -0.70 8.63 0.96
C ASN A 63 -0.77 8.94 -0.55
N GLN A 64 -1.90 9.51 -0.99
CA GLN A 64 -2.11 9.83 -2.41
C GLN A 64 -1.15 10.92 -2.93
N ASN A 65 -0.53 11.69 -2.03
CA ASN A 65 0.48 12.70 -2.34
C ASN A 65 1.93 12.14 -2.24
N TYR A 66 2.09 10.82 -2.07
CA TYR A 66 3.38 10.15 -1.87
C TYR A 66 4.13 10.55 -0.60
N GLU A 67 3.41 11.04 0.41
CA GLU A 67 3.96 11.32 1.74
C GLU A 67 3.87 10.04 2.57
N LYS A 68 4.97 9.70 3.26
CA LYS A 68 5.01 8.55 4.16
C LYS A 68 4.28 8.86 5.44
N MET A 69 3.81 7.83 6.15
CA MET A 69 3.15 8.01 7.47
C MET A 69 3.93 8.89 8.44
N GLU A 70 5.27 8.76 8.48
CA GLU A 70 6.13 9.57 9.35
C GLU A 70 6.16 11.07 8.97
N ASP A 71 5.83 11.39 7.72
CA ASP A 71 5.81 12.74 7.15
C ASP A 71 4.39 13.34 7.12
N ILE A 72 3.35 12.54 7.39
CA ILE A 72 1.97 13.01 7.47
C ILE A 72 1.84 13.84 8.76
N ASN A 73 1.83 15.17 8.62
CA ASN A 73 1.51 16.07 9.72
C ASN A 73 -0.02 16.01 9.94
N ASP A 74 -0.46 15.36 11.02
CA ASP A 74 -1.87 15.24 11.46
C ASP A 74 -2.61 16.59 11.68
N TYR A 75 -1.97 17.74 11.44
CA TYR A 75 -2.53 19.08 11.63
C TYR A 75 -3.33 19.59 10.43
N ASP A 76 -3.07 19.14 9.20
CA ASP A 76 -3.67 19.78 8.01
C ASP A 76 -5.10 19.30 7.69
N ASP A 77 -5.54 18.15 8.20
CA ASP A 77 -6.89 17.61 7.96
C ASP A 77 -7.97 18.15 8.94
N ILE A 78 -7.57 18.89 9.99
CA ILE A 78 -8.50 19.43 11.00
C ILE A 78 -8.98 20.85 10.66
N TYR A 79 -8.30 21.59 9.78
CA TYR A 79 -8.58 23.03 9.54
C TYR A 79 -9.36 23.38 8.26
N ILE A 80 -9.80 22.42 7.45
CA ILE A 80 -10.54 22.73 6.20
C ILE A 80 -12.06 22.94 6.44
N ASN A 81 -12.56 22.80 7.68
CA ASN A 81 -13.99 22.99 8.00
C ASN A 81 -14.29 23.95 9.16
N LEU A 82 -13.46 24.98 9.39
CA LEU A 82 -13.75 26.08 10.33
C LEU A 82 -13.82 27.44 9.63
#